data_AF-A0A2A2ERF6-F1
#
_entry.id   AF-A0A2A2ERF6-F1
#
_cell.length_a   1.000
_cell.length_b   1.000
_cell.length_c   1.000
_cell.angle_alpha   90.00
_cell.angle_beta   90.00
_cell.angle_gamma   90.00
#
_symmetry.space_group_name_H-M   'P 1'
#
loop_
_entity.id
_entity.type
_entity.pdbx_description
1 polymer ?
#
loop_
_entity_poly.entity_id
_entity_poly.type
_entity_poly.pdbx_seq_one_letter_code
_entity_poly.pdbx_strand_id
1 'polypeptide(L)'
;MRFVPRFTDGQEFPHALGKIVCVGRNYADHAKELDNPIPTEPLLFIKPSTCAVPLDEPIDAPFSRGDVHFETELALLIGEPLTHATASEAERAVAGIGLALDLTLRDVQSQLKEKGYPWEIAKSFDGACPLSSFLALNRVPNWSALTFSLDIDGERVQSGEGSDMLFPVATLLAEMSRHFTLLPGDVVLTGTPPGVGELPRGAELHFTLTGGLEVATRVVD
;
A
#
# COMPACT_ATOMS: atom_id res chain seq x y z
N MET A 1 19.45 -3.94 5.35
CA MET A 1 19.44 -2.72 6.18
C MET A 1 17.98 -2.42 6.51
N ARG A 2 17.64 -1.86 7.69
CA ARG A 2 16.24 -1.56 8.02
C ARG A 2 15.75 -0.43 7.11
N PHE A 3 14.59 -0.57 6.49
CA PHE A 3 13.97 0.50 5.70
C PHE A 3 13.70 1.73 6.59
N VAL A 4 14.04 2.91 6.08
CA VAL A 4 13.80 4.20 6.73
C VAL A 4 12.95 5.04 5.77
N PRO A 5 11.74 5.47 6.16
CA PRO A 5 10.95 6.36 5.32
C PRO A 5 11.72 7.65 5.03
N ARG A 6 11.66 8.11 3.78
CA ARG A 6 12.30 9.34 3.33
C ARG A 6 11.30 10.19 2.57
N PHE A 7 11.46 11.50 2.63
CA PHE A 7 10.76 12.41 1.74
C PHE A 7 11.48 12.51 0.38
N THR A 8 10.77 12.98 -0.65
CA THR A 8 11.32 13.15 -2.01
C THR A 8 12.44 14.19 -2.10
N ASP A 9 12.63 15.03 -1.08
CA ASP A 9 13.78 15.94 -0.96
C ASP A 9 15.02 15.27 -0.34
N GLY A 10 14.96 13.96 -0.06
CA GLY A 10 16.03 13.16 0.50
C GLY A 10 16.11 13.16 2.03
N GLN A 11 15.28 13.96 2.72
CA GLN A 11 15.26 13.98 4.19
C GLN A 11 14.70 12.67 4.73
N GLU A 12 15.40 12.10 5.72
CA GLU A 12 14.88 10.95 6.46
C GLU A 12 13.75 11.39 7.39
N PHE A 13 12.71 10.56 7.47
CA PHE A 13 11.67 10.74 8.47
C PHE A 13 12.26 10.50 9.86
N PRO A 14 11.98 11.35 10.87
CA PRO A 14 12.66 11.29 12.17
C PRO A 14 12.33 10.04 13.01
N HIS A 15 11.32 9.27 12.61
CA HIS A 15 10.95 8.01 13.25
C HIS A 15 11.25 6.83 12.33
N ALA A 16 11.77 5.74 12.91
CA ALA A 16 11.93 4.49 12.18
C ALA A 16 10.56 3.92 11.77
N LEU A 17 10.52 3.17 10.67
CA LEU A 17 9.32 2.46 10.25
C LEU A 17 8.83 1.52 11.37
N GLY A 18 7.58 1.71 11.80
CA GLY A 18 6.92 0.87 12.80
C GLY A 18 6.28 -0.36 12.16
N LYS A 19 4.99 -0.25 11.84
CA LYS A 19 4.20 -1.24 11.12
C LYS A 19 3.54 -0.63 9.88
N ILE A 20 3.07 -1.48 8.99
CA ILE A 20 2.29 -1.09 7.82
C ILE A 20 0.89 -1.68 8.00
N VAL A 21 -0.13 -0.82 8.11
CA VAL A 21 -1.53 -1.26 8.24
C VAL A 21 -2.20 -1.15 6.87
N CYS A 22 -2.87 -2.20 6.44
CA CYS A 22 -3.42 -2.29 5.09
C CYS A 22 -4.93 -2.54 5.15
N VAL A 23 -5.61 -2.22 4.05
CA VAL A 23 -7.02 -2.58 3.85
C VAL A 23 -7.20 -3.39 2.58
N GLY A 24 -7.85 -4.53 2.69
CA GLY A 24 -8.32 -5.32 1.55
C GLY A 24 -9.65 -4.79 1.02
N ARG A 25 -9.87 -4.91 -0.30
CA ARG A 25 -11.15 -4.63 -0.97
C ARG A 25 -11.65 -3.19 -0.79
N ASN A 26 -10.76 -2.21 -0.90
CA ASN A 26 -11.15 -0.80 -0.80
C ASN A 26 -11.57 -0.16 -2.15
N TYR A 27 -11.57 -0.92 -3.24
CA TYR A 27 -12.03 -0.47 -4.56
C TYR A 27 -13.14 -1.39 -5.06
N ALA A 28 -14.27 -0.82 -5.49
CA ALA A 28 -15.47 -1.57 -5.85
C ALA A 28 -15.22 -2.57 -6.99
N ASP A 29 -14.49 -2.15 -8.02
CA ASP A 29 -14.26 -2.98 -9.20
C ASP A 29 -13.21 -4.06 -8.95
N HIS A 30 -12.22 -3.81 -8.07
CA HIS A 30 -11.34 -4.86 -7.58
C HIS A 30 -12.08 -5.89 -6.70
N ALA A 31 -13.05 -5.46 -5.89
CA ALA A 31 -13.89 -6.38 -5.13
C ALA A 31 -14.71 -7.30 -6.04
N LYS A 32 -15.24 -6.77 -7.15
CA LYS A 32 -15.98 -7.54 -8.18
C LYS A 32 -15.09 -8.47 -8.99
N GLU A 33 -13.88 -8.04 -9.36
CA GLU A 33 -12.90 -8.86 -10.11
C GLU A 33 -12.61 -10.19 -9.40
N LEU A 34 -12.63 -10.17 -8.06
CA LEU A 34 -12.38 -11.33 -7.21
C LEU A 34 -13.67 -12.01 -6.70
N ASP A 35 -14.82 -11.76 -7.33
CA ASP A 35 -16.16 -12.30 -6.99
C ASP A 35 -16.53 -12.17 -5.50
N ASN A 36 -16.14 -11.07 -4.88
CA ASN A 36 -16.38 -10.83 -3.46
C ASN A 36 -17.55 -9.88 -3.23
N PRO A 37 -18.33 -10.07 -2.14
CA PRO A 37 -19.32 -9.09 -1.72
C PRO A 37 -18.62 -7.77 -1.34
N ILE A 38 -19.28 -6.65 -1.65
CA ILE A 38 -18.83 -5.32 -1.20
C ILE A 38 -18.82 -5.33 0.34
N PRO A 39 -17.67 -5.08 0.97
CA PRO A 39 -17.58 -5.11 2.43
C PRO A 39 -18.35 -3.94 3.04
N THR A 40 -19.00 -4.20 4.19
CA THR A 40 -19.64 -3.15 5.00
C THR A 40 -18.66 -2.49 5.98
N GLU A 41 -17.52 -3.16 6.24
CA GLU A 41 -16.45 -2.72 7.12
C GLU A 41 -15.08 -3.03 6.47
N PRO A 42 -14.03 -2.22 6.67
CA PRO A 42 -12.75 -2.44 6.03
C PRO A 42 -12.08 -3.73 6.51
N LEU A 43 -11.57 -4.54 5.58
CA LEU A 43 -10.86 -5.76 5.89
C LEU A 43 -9.40 -5.45 6.21
N LEU A 44 -9.07 -5.33 7.49
CA LEU A 44 -7.76 -4.87 7.94
C LEU A 44 -6.76 -6.02 8.12
N PHE A 45 -5.51 -5.78 7.73
CA PHE A 45 -4.37 -6.65 8.03
C PHE A 45 -3.10 -5.82 8.21
N ILE A 46 -2.02 -6.42 8.69
CA ILE A 46 -0.77 -5.72 9.02
C ILE A 46 0.42 -6.43 8.39
N LYS A 47 1.34 -5.65 7.81
CA LYS A 47 2.69 -6.09 7.47
C LYS A 47 3.70 -5.56 8.51
N PRO A 48 4.62 -6.39 9.03
CA PRO A 48 5.71 -5.92 9.87
C PRO A 48 6.70 -5.07 9.07
N SER A 49 7.56 -4.32 9.76
CA SER A 49 8.57 -3.47 9.10
C SER A 49 9.60 -4.23 8.25
N THR A 50 9.77 -5.54 8.42
CA THR A 50 10.65 -6.36 7.57
C THR A 50 10.08 -6.58 6.16
N CYS A 51 8.79 -6.31 5.94
CA CYS A 51 8.21 -6.32 4.60
C CYS A 51 8.66 -5.12 3.75
N ALA A 52 9.05 -4.01 4.37
CA ALA A 52 9.39 -2.80 3.64
C ALA A 52 10.78 -2.89 2.99
N VAL A 53 10.81 -2.61 1.70
CA VAL A 53 12.03 -2.44 0.88
C VAL A 53 11.87 -1.23 -0.03
N PRO A 54 12.97 -0.60 -0.49
CA PRO A 54 12.88 0.55 -1.39
C PRO A 54 12.23 0.18 -2.73
N LEU A 55 11.26 0.98 -3.18
CA LEU A 55 10.60 0.78 -4.48
C LEU A 55 11.48 1.22 -5.67
N ASP A 56 12.45 2.11 -5.43
CA ASP A 56 13.43 2.58 -6.41
C ASP A 56 14.64 1.63 -6.58
N GLU A 57 14.66 0.50 -5.86
CA GLU A 57 15.61 -0.59 -6.02
C GLU A 57 14.95 -1.80 -6.70
N PRO A 58 15.74 -2.69 -7.37
CA PRO A 58 15.20 -3.90 -7.99
C PRO A 58 14.43 -4.78 -7.00
N ILE A 59 13.25 -5.24 -7.41
CA ILE A 59 12.35 -6.04 -6.57
C ILE A 59 12.73 -7.51 -6.68
N ASP A 60 13.23 -8.08 -5.58
CA ASP A 60 13.52 -9.51 -5.42
C ASP A 60 12.34 -10.20 -4.70
N ALA A 61 11.37 -10.66 -5.49
CA ALA A 61 10.18 -11.35 -4.98
C ALA A 61 10.43 -12.86 -4.83
N PRO A 62 9.81 -13.54 -3.84
CA PRO A 62 10.09 -14.94 -3.58
C PRO A 62 9.31 -15.87 -4.51
N PHE A 63 9.57 -15.79 -5.81
CA PHE A 63 8.89 -16.58 -6.85
C PHE A 63 9.03 -18.10 -6.68
N SER A 64 9.96 -18.57 -5.84
CA SER A 64 10.06 -19.97 -5.44
C SER A 64 8.90 -20.45 -4.54
N ARG A 65 8.07 -19.52 -4.04
CA ARG A 65 6.96 -19.78 -3.12
C ARG A 65 5.57 -19.76 -3.78
N GLY A 66 5.49 -19.59 -5.09
CA GLY A 66 4.24 -19.49 -5.85
C GLY A 66 4.09 -18.16 -6.59
N ASP A 67 2.90 -17.90 -7.10
CA ASP A 67 2.64 -16.74 -7.95
C ASP A 67 2.56 -15.47 -7.09
N VAL A 68 3.47 -14.55 -7.35
CA VAL A 68 3.52 -13.25 -6.66
C VAL A 68 2.74 -12.26 -7.50
N HIS A 69 1.69 -11.67 -6.93
CA HIS A 69 0.90 -10.65 -7.59
C HIS A 69 1.30 -9.24 -7.13
N PHE A 70 1.24 -8.29 -8.07
CA PHE A 70 1.36 -6.87 -7.78
C PHE A 70 0.00 -6.27 -7.42
N GLU A 71 0.00 -5.36 -6.44
CA GLU A 71 -1.15 -4.58 -6.00
C GLU A 71 -0.64 -3.17 -5.71
N THR A 72 -0.79 -2.24 -6.66
CA THR A 72 -0.32 -0.85 -6.47
C THR A 72 -1.27 -0.10 -5.55
N GLU A 73 -0.75 0.50 -4.49
CA GLU A 73 -1.56 1.22 -3.49
C GLU A 73 -0.97 2.59 -3.17
N LEU A 74 -1.86 3.56 -2.85
CA LEU A 74 -1.45 4.80 -2.20
C LEU A 74 -0.98 4.48 -0.77
N ALA A 75 0.22 4.95 -0.43
CA ALA A 75 0.82 4.80 0.88
C ALA A 75 0.77 6.13 1.65
N LEU A 76 0.32 6.09 2.90
CA LEU A 76 0.20 7.25 3.78
C LEU A 76 1.22 7.13 4.91
N LEU A 77 2.15 8.06 5.02
CA LEU A 77 3.10 8.12 6.13
C LEU A 77 2.46 8.84 7.31
N ILE A 78 2.36 8.17 8.45
CA ILE A 78 1.78 8.74 9.67
C ILE A 78 2.82 9.62 10.38
N GLY A 79 2.43 10.86 10.64
CA GLY A 79 3.23 11.90 11.29
C GLY A 79 2.89 12.14 12.76
N GLU A 80 1.65 11.88 13.16
CA GLU A 80 1.16 12.09 14.52
C GLU A 80 0.46 10.83 15.04
N PRO A 81 0.49 10.56 16.36
CA PRO A 81 -0.19 9.40 16.94
C PRO A 81 -1.71 9.46 16.73
N LEU A 82 -2.32 8.33 16.32
CA LEU A 82 -3.76 8.17 16.20
C LEU A 82 -4.24 6.98 17.04
N THR A 83 -5.14 7.24 18.00
CA THR A 83 -5.82 6.23 18.81
C THR A 83 -7.26 6.68 19.01
N HIS A 84 -8.24 5.89 18.56
CA HIS A 84 -9.66 6.28 18.57
C HIS A 84 -9.92 7.69 17.99
N ALA A 85 -9.20 8.03 16.92
CA ALA A 85 -9.24 9.37 16.33
C ALA A 85 -10.54 9.60 15.56
N THR A 86 -10.97 10.85 15.50
CA THR A 86 -11.99 11.31 14.55
C THR A 86 -11.39 11.37 13.13
N ALA A 87 -12.25 11.32 12.10
CA ALA A 87 -11.81 11.43 10.71
C ALA A 87 -10.98 12.70 10.43
N SER A 88 -11.34 13.81 11.07
CA SER A 88 -10.65 15.09 10.91
C SER A 88 -9.27 15.11 11.58
N GLU A 89 -9.11 14.45 12.73
CA GLU A 89 -7.79 14.24 13.35
C GLU A 89 -6.94 13.30 12.50
N ALA A 90 -7.55 12.23 12.00
CA ALA A 90 -6.87 11.18 11.26
C ALA A 90 -6.23 11.69 9.96
N GLU A 91 -6.94 12.51 9.17
CA GLU A 91 -6.38 13.04 7.93
C GLU A 91 -5.27 14.08 8.14
N ARG A 92 -5.30 14.83 9.26
CA ARG A 92 -4.27 15.82 9.60
C ARG A 92 -2.96 15.19 10.05
N ALA A 93 -3.03 13.96 10.57
CA ALA A 93 -1.86 13.23 11.04
C ALA A 93 -1.01 12.64 9.90
N VAL A 94 -1.42 12.75 8.63
CA VAL A 94 -0.64 12.25 7.50
C VAL A 94 0.49 13.23 7.16
N ALA A 95 1.74 12.79 7.32
CA ALA A 95 2.93 13.59 7.02
C ALA A 95 3.30 13.58 5.54
N GLY A 96 2.94 12.52 4.80
CA GLY A 96 3.28 12.39 3.40
C GLY A 96 2.52 11.30 2.67
N ILE A 97 2.54 11.38 1.35
CA ILE A 97 1.94 10.39 0.44
C ILE A 97 2.99 9.78 -0.47
N GLY A 98 2.90 8.49 -0.71
CA GLY A 98 3.79 7.74 -1.58
C GLY A 98 3.05 6.60 -2.27
N LEU A 99 3.79 5.70 -2.89
CA LEU A 99 3.27 4.50 -3.51
C LEU A 99 3.93 3.26 -2.92
N ALA A 100 3.16 2.17 -2.90
CA ALA A 100 3.67 0.87 -2.52
C ALA A 100 3.14 -0.20 -3.46
N LEU A 101 3.83 -1.34 -3.46
CA LEU A 101 3.27 -2.61 -3.88
C LEU A 101 2.88 -3.43 -2.65
N ASP A 102 1.61 -3.79 -2.52
CA ASP A 102 1.16 -4.84 -1.62
C ASP A 102 1.34 -6.21 -2.29
N LEU A 103 2.59 -6.69 -2.30
CA LEU A 103 2.88 -7.98 -2.92
C LEU A 103 2.17 -9.12 -2.18
N THR A 104 1.54 -9.99 -2.97
CA THR A 104 0.72 -11.10 -2.47
C THR A 104 1.13 -12.41 -3.10
N LEU A 105 1.40 -13.43 -2.30
CA LEU A 105 1.41 -14.82 -2.79
C LEU A 105 -0.04 -15.26 -2.99
N ARG A 106 -0.55 -15.14 -4.21
CA ARG A 106 -2.00 -15.22 -4.48
C ARG A 106 -2.56 -16.59 -4.13
N ASP A 107 -1.87 -17.63 -4.55
CA ASP A 107 -2.28 -19.03 -4.37
C ASP A 107 -2.35 -19.37 -2.88
N VAL A 108 -1.35 -18.91 -2.13
CA VAL A 108 -1.28 -19.07 -0.68
C VAL A 108 -2.43 -18.32 -0.02
N GLN A 109 -2.72 -17.08 -0.45
CA GLN A 109 -3.85 -16.31 0.09
C GLN A 109 -5.18 -17.02 -0.14
N SER A 110 -5.40 -17.59 -1.33
CA SER A 110 -6.62 -18.35 -1.66
C SER A 110 -6.80 -19.56 -0.74
N GLN A 111 -5.74 -20.35 -0.55
CA GLN A 111 -5.76 -21.51 0.35
C GLN A 111 -6.02 -21.12 1.81
N LEU A 112 -5.47 -19.99 2.27
CA LEU A 112 -5.69 -19.48 3.62
C LEU A 112 -7.13 -19.01 3.81
N LYS A 113 -7.70 -18.32 2.81
CA LYS A 113 -9.11 -17.88 2.81
C LYS A 113 -10.08 -19.06 2.91
N GLU A 114 -9.88 -20.12 2.13
CA GLU A 114 -10.72 -21.33 2.16
C GLU A 114 -10.75 -21.99 3.54
N LYS A 115 -9.65 -21.91 4.29
CA LYS A 115 -9.50 -22.51 5.62
C LYS A 115 -9.85 -21.56 6.77
N GLY A 116 -10.13 -20.29 6.47
CA GLY A 116 -10.32 -19.25 7.50
C GLY A 116 -9.05 -18.97 8.31
N TYR A 117 -7.88 -19.15 7.70
CA TYR A 117 -6.56 -18.95 8.32
C TYR A 117 -6.04 -17.53 8.11
N PRO A 118 -5.13 -17.05 8.97
CA PRO A 118 -4.63 -15.68 8.91
C PRO A 118 -3.64 -15.52 7.73
N TRP A 119 -3.49 -14.29 7.22
CA TRP A 119 -2.93 -14.02 5.89
C TRP A 119 -1.42 -13.72 5.87
N GLU A 120 -0.74 -13.72 7.01
CA GLU A 120 0.64 -13.23 7.14
C GLU A 120 1.62 -13.98 6.23
N ILE A 121 1.42 -15.28 6.00
CA ILE A 121 2.30 -16.04 5.09
C ILE A 121 2.18 -15.53 3.64
N ALA A 122 1.00 -15.07 3.24
CA ALA A 122 0.71 -14.58 1.89
C ALA A 122 0.93 -13.08 1.70
N LYS A 123 0.74 -12.27 2.76
CA LYS A 123 0.77 -10.80 2.70
C LYS A 123 1.96 -10.18 3.45
N SER A 124 2.63 -10.92 4.33
CA SER A 124 3.60 -10.35 5.29
C SER A 124 4.96 -11.06 5.23
N PHE A 125 5.35 -11.59 4.07
CA PHE A 125 6.69 -12.10 3.85
C PHE A 125 7.72 -10.97 3.73
N ASP A 126 8.99 -11.25 4.00
CA ASP A 126 10.07 -10.25 3.87
C ASP A 126 10.11 -9.70 2.43
N GLY A 127 10.20 -8.38 2.29
CA GLY A 127 10.12 -7.72 0.97
C GLY A 127 8.71 -7.61 0.36
N ALA A 128 7.64 -8.01 1.06
CA ALA A 128 6.27 -7.94 0.55
C ALA A 128 5.70 -6.51 0.39
N CYS A 129 6.46 -5.47 0.72
CA CYS A 129 6.04 -4.08 0.62
C CYS A 129 7.14 -3.18 0.04
N PRO A 130 7.47 -3.28 -1.26
CA PRO A 130 8.21 -2.23 -1.95
C PRO A 130 7.51 -0.87 -1.76
N LEU A 131 8.24 0.11 -1.23
CA LEU A 131 7.69 1.39 -0.77
C LEU A 131 8.54 2.56 -1.28
N SER A 132 7.90 3.57 -1.86
CA SER A 132 8.59 4.75 -2.40
C SER A 132 9.06 5.71 -1.31
N SER A 133 9.82 6.74 -1.70
CA SER A 133 9.88 8.00 -0.95
C SER A 133 8.51 8.68 -0.92
N PHE A 134 8.29 9.56 0.06
CA PHE A 134 7.03 10.26 0.27
C PHE A 134 7.08 11.72 -0.19
N LEU A 135 6.04 12.19 -0.88
CA LEU A 135 5.77 13.61 -1.03
C LEU A 135 5.32 14.17 0.32
N ALA A 136 6.07 15.13 0.86
CA ALA A 136 5.70 15.78 2.11
C ALA A 136 4.40 16.58 1.95
N LEU A 137 3.47 16.42 2.90
CA LEU A 137 2.24 17.19 2.95
C LEU A 137 2.39 18.36 3.93
N ASN A 138 2.07 19.57 3.45
CA ASN A 138 1.98 20.77 4.29
C ASN A 138 0.54 21.12 4.69
N ARG A 139 -0.44 20.45 4.08
CA ARG A 139 -1.87 20.56 4.33
C ARG A 139 -2.56 19.28 3.85
N VAL A 140 -3.77 19.04 4.34
CA VAL A 140 -4.61 17.94 3.86
C VAL A 140 -4.92 18.15 2.37
N PRO A 141 -4.56 17.19 1.48
CA PRO A 141 -4.86 17.28 0.06
C PRO A 141 -6.34 16.94 -0.20
N ASN A 142 -6.80 17.18 -1.43
CA ASN A 142 -8.08 16.62 -1.86
C ASN A 142 -7.89 15.13 -2.16
N TRP A 143 -8.17 14.27 -1.18
CA TRP A 143 -7.97 12.81 -1.29
C TRP A 143 -8.66 12.21 -2.51
N SER A 144 -9.87 12.65 -2.85
CA SER A 144 -10.62 12.10 -3.97
C SER A 144 -10.07 12.47 -5.33
N ALA A 145 -9.22 13.50 -5.42
CA ALA A 145 -8.59 13.92 -6.66
C ALA A 145 -7.18 13.34 -6.86
N LEU A 146 -6.68 12.54 -5.90
CA LEU A 146 -5.41 11.85 -6.08
C LEU A 146 -5.58 10.71 -7.08
N THR A 147 -4.67 10.66 -8.05
CA THR A 147 -4.56 9.55 -9.00
C THR A 147 -3.17 8.95 -8.95
N PHE A 148 -3.09 7.65 -9.21
CA PHE A 148 -1.83 6.91 -9.31
C PHE A 148 -1.91 5.80 -10.35
N SER A 149 -0.76 5.30 -10.79
CA SER A 149 -0.70 4.24 -11.78
C SER A 149 0.53 3.35 -11.65
N LEU A 150 0.43 2.18 -12.30
CA LEU A 150 1.54 1.28 -12.61
C LEU A 150 1.51 0.92 -14.10
N ASP A 151 2.64 1.14 -14.76
CA ASP A 151 2.96 0.61 -16.08
C ASP A 151 3.97 -0.53 -15.94
N ILE A 152 3.76 -1.63 -16.66
CA ILE A 152 4.72 -2.75 -16.76
C ILE A 152 5.15 -2.84 -18.21
N ASP A 153 6.47 -2.77 -18.46
CA ASP A 153 7.07 -2.75 -19.81
C ASP A 153 6.41 -1.72 -20.75
N GLY A 154 6.02 -0.57 -20.18
CA GLY A 154 5.37 0.54 -20.89
C GLY A 154 3.86 0.39 -21.10
N GLU A 155 3.25 -0.70 -20.66
CA GLU A 155 1.80 -0.91 -20.71
C GLU A 155 1.14 -0.61 -19.37
N ARG A 156 0.12 0.27 -19.37
CA ARG A 156 -0.67 0.59 -18.18
C ARG A 156 -1.44 -0.64 -17.71
N VAL A 157 -1.10 -1.17 -16.54
CA VAL A 157 -1.80 -2.33 -15.94
C VAL A 157 -2.73 -1.93 -14.79
N GLN A 158 -2.44 -0.85 -14.06
CA GLN A 158 -3.31 -0.34 -13.00
C GLN A 158 -3.41 1.18 -13.04
N SER A 159 -4.62 1.70 -12.88
CA SER A 159 -4.90 3.11 -12.61
C SER A 159 -5.85 3.20 -11.43
N GLY A 160 -5.50 3.99 -10.42
CA GLY A 160 -6.31 4.21 -9.24
C GLY A 160 -6.65 5.68 -9.07
N GLU A 161 -7.89 5.96 -8.65
CA GLU A 161 -8.35 7.28 -8.25
C GLU A 161 -8.84 7.23 -6.80
N GLY A 162 -8.56 8.27 -6.01
CA GLY A 162 -8.99 8.34 -4.62
C GLY A 162 -10.52 8.43 -4.48
N SER A 163 -11.23 8.90 -5.51
CA SER A 163 -12.70 8.93 -5.55
C SER A 163 -13.34 7.55 -5.60
N ASP A 164 -12.59 6.54 -6.05
CA ASP A 164 -13.11 5.17 -6.21
C ASP A 164 -12.94 4.32 -4.94
N MET A 165 -12.32 4.89 -3.90
CA MET A 165 -12.18 4.24 -2.60
C MET A 165 -13.54 4.10 -1.91
N LEU A 166 -13.91 2.86 -1.56
CA LEU A 166 -15.12 2.53 -0.79
C LEU A 166 -15.07 3.14 0.62
N PHE A 167 -13.90 3.11 1.23
CA PHE A 167 -13.57 3.73 2.51
C PHE A 167 -12.56 4.85 2.27
N PRO A 168 -13.00 6.12 2.24
CA PRO A 168 -12.10 7.26 2.05
C PRO A 168 -11.04 7.36 3.13
N VAL A 169 -9.87 7.93 2.79
CA VAL A 169 -8.68 8.03 3.68
C VAL A 169 -9.01 8.46 5.11
N ALA A 170 -9.76 9.55 5.30
CA ALA A 170 -10.09 10.06 6.63
C ALA A 170 -10.90 9.04 7.47
N THR A 171 -11.88 8.38 6.85
CA THR A 171 -12.70 7.34 7.50
C THR A 171 -11.89 6.08 7.76
N LEU A 172 -11.06 5.68 6.80
CA LEU A 172 -10.22 4.49 6.90
C LEU A 172 -9.24 4.59 8.06
N LEU A 173 -8.51 5.71 8.16
CA LEU A 173 -7.54 5.95 9.23
C LEU A 173 -8.22 6.02 10.60
N ALA A 174 -9.38 6.69 10.68
CA ALA A 174 -10.17 6.73 11.91
C ALA A 174 -10.59 5.32 12.35
N GLU A 175 -11.09 4.50 11.42
CA GLU A 175 -11.49 3.12 11.70
C GLU A 175 -10.30 2.26 12.14
N MET A 176 -9.19 2.29 11.40
CA MET A 176 -7.95 1.59 11.78
C MET A 176 -7.49 1.99 13.19
N SER A 177 -7.56 3.28 13.54
CA SER A 177 -7.12 3.79 14.85
C SER A 177 -7.94 3.29 16.04
N ARG A 178 -9.14 2.72 15.80
CA ARG A 178 -9.96 2.09 16.85
C ARG A 178 -9.44 0.72 17.25
N HIS A 179 -8.74 0.05 16.33
CA HIS A 179 -8.18 -1.30 16.51
C HIS A 179 -6.68 -1.25 16.83
N PHE A 180 -5.95 -0.38 16.14
CA PHE A 180 -4.51 -0.28 16.23
C PHE A 180 -4.11 1.19 16.41
N THR A 181 -3.41 1.52 17.49
CA THR A 181 -2.77 2.84 17.58
C THR A 181 -1.78 2.99 16.44
N LEU A 182 -1.94 4.02 15.61
CA LEU A 182 -0.98 4.37 14.56
C LEU A 182 0.02 5.35 15.17
N LEU A 183 1.31 5.08 15.03
CA LEU A 183 2.39 5.90 15.57
C LEU A 183 3.10 6.65 14.44
N PRO A 184 3.77 7.77 14.74
CA PRO A 184 4.66 8.42 13.79
C PRO A 184 5.67 7.41 13.22
N GLY A 185 5.73 7.32 11.90
CA GLY A 185 6.56 6.37 11.16
C GLY A 185 5.85 5.08 10.77
N ASP A 186 4.61 4.85 11.23
CA ASP A 186 3.75 3.83 10.62
C ASP A 186 3.33 4.27 9.22
N VAL A 187 3.00 3.27 8.39
CA VAL A 187 2.48 3.49 7.04
C VAL A 187 1.10 2.85 6.92
N VAL A 188 0.20 3.49 6.18
CA VAL A 188 -1.09 2.91 5.82
C VAL A 188 -1.18 2.72 4.32
N LEU A 189 -1.52 1.50 3.87
CA LEU A 189 -1.85 1.22 2.49
C LEU A 189 -3.37 1.18 2.31
N THR A 190 -3.87 1.86 1.28
CA THR A 190 -5.29 2.21 1.15
C THR A 190 -6.09 1.27 0.26
N GLY A 191 -5.55 0.12 -0.12
CA GLY A 191 -6.15 -0.81 -1.07
C GLY A 191 -5.72 -0.55 -2.52
N THR A 192 -5.83 -1.60 -3.33
CA THR A 192 -5.47 -1.62 -4.76
C THR A 192 -6.68 -1.43 -5.67
N PRO A 193 -6.55 -0.71 -6.81
CA PRO A 193 -7.53 -0.66 -7.88
C PRO A 193 -7.56 -1.99 -8.66
N PRO A 194 -8.53 -2.19 -9.58
CA PRO A 194 -8.57 -3.36 -10.46
C PRO A 194 -7.31 -3.50 -11.33
N GLY A 195 -7.13 -4.69 -11.92
CA GLY A 195 -5.96 -4.99 -12.76
C GLY A 195 -4.82 -5.66 -12.00
N VAL A 196 -5.13 -6.33 -10.90
CA VAL A 196 -4.16 -7.08 -10.12
C VAL A 196 -3.71 -8.30 -10.92
N GLY A 197 -2.40 -8.46 -11.11
CA GLY A 197 -1.83 -9.53 -11.93
C GLY A 197 -0.56 -10.10 -11.34
N GLU A 198 -0.05 -11.15 -11.97
CA GLU A 198 1.26 -11.73 -11.65
C GLU A 198 2.37 -10.70 -11.93
N LEU A 199 3.34 -10.62 -11.02
CA LEU A 199 4.51 -9.76 -11.13
C LEU A 199 5.52 -10.39 -12.11
N PRO A 200 5.72 -9.82 -13.31
CA PRO A 200 6.54 -10.49 -14.32
C PRO A 200 8.03 -10.33 -14.00
N ARG A 201 8.75 -11.44 -13.99
CA ARG A 201 10.21 -11.47 -13.80
C ARG A 201 10.91 -10.67 -14.89
N GLY A 202 11.95 -9.92 -14.52
CA GLY A 202 12.73 -9.11 -15.44
C GLY A 202 12.05 -7.86 -16.00
N ALA A 203 10.76 -7.63 -15.72
CA ALA A 203 10.01 -6.51 -16.29
C ALA A 203 10.41 -5.17 -15.67
N GLU A 204 10.27 -4.12 -16.47
CA GLU A 204 10.40 -2.73 -16.02
C GLU A 204 9.06 -2.25 -15.45
N LEU A 205 9.12 -1.60 -14.29
CA LEU A 205 7.96 -1.04 -13.61
C LEU A 205 8.08 0.48 -13.54
N HIS A 206 7.02 1.18 -13.90
CA HIS A 206 6.95 2.63 -13.81
C HIS A 206 5.69 3.07 -13.07
N PHE A 207 5.88 3.85 -12.02
CA PHE A 207 4.83 4.31 -11.11
C PHE A 207 4.69 5.82 -11.20
N THR A 208 3.45 6.30 -11.16
CA THR A 208 3.18 7.74 -11.06
C THR A 208 2.14 8.04 -9.98
N LEU A 209 2.27 9.18 -9.30
CA LEU A 209 1.32 9.69 -8.33
C LEU A 209 1.12 11.20 -8.50
N THR A 210 -0.12 11.64 -8.37
CA THR A 210 -0.51 13.05 -8.30
C THR A 210 0.36 13.81 -7.30
N GLY A 211 0.89 14.97 -7.72
CA GLY A 211 1.87 15.74 -6.95
C GLY A 211 3.30 15.58 -7.44
N GLY A 212 3.52 14.78 -8.49
CA GLY A 212 4.78 14.73 -9.24
C GLY A 212 5.77 13.68 -8.73
N LEU A 213 5.27 12.64 -8.05
CA LEU A 213 6.09 11.48 -7.71
C LEU A 213 6.09 10.51 -8.89
N GLU A 214 7.28 10.18 -9.38
CA GLU A 214 7.54 9.17 -10.40
C GLU A 214 8.63 8.23 -9.86
N VAL A 215 8.44 6.93 -10.01
CA VAL A 215 9.41 5.91 -9.60
C VAL A 215 9.53 4.87 -10.71
N ALA A 216 10.76 4.56 -11.10
CA ALA A 216 11.06 3.49 -12.04
C ALA A 216 11.91 2.43 -11.33
N THR A 217 11.59 1.16 -11.55
CA THR A 217 12.38 0.03 -11.06
C THR A 217 12.22 -1.16 -12.01
N ARG A 218 12.78 -2.31 -11.62
CA ARG A 218 12.62 -3.57 -12.34
C ARG A 218 12.41 -4.72 -11.37
N VAL A 219 11.82 -5.79 -11.88
CA VAL A 219 11.74 -7.07 -11.19
C VAL A 219 13.01 -7.86 -11.46
N VAL A 220 13.55 -8.52 -10.43
CA VAL A 220 14.68 -9.46 -10.62
C VAL A 220 14.21 -10.69 -11.41
N ASP A 221 15.06 -11.21 -12.27
CA ASP A 221 14.80 -12.41 -13.08
C ASP A 221 14.75 -13.69 -12.23
#